data_AF-A0AAN0MFH5-F1
#
_entry.id   AF-A0AAN0MFH5-F1
#
_cell.length_a   1.000
_cell.length_b   1.000
_cell.length_c   1.000
_cell.angle_alpha   90.00
_cell.angle_beta   90.00
_cell.angle_gamma   90.00
#
_symmetry.space_group_name_H-M   'P 1'
#
loop_
_entity.id
_entity.type
_entity.pdbx_description
1 polymer ?
#
loop_
_entity_poly.entity_id
_entity_poly.type
_entity_poly.pdbx_seq_one_letter_code
_entity_poly.pdbx_strand_id
1 'polypeptide(L)'
;MGIFGWLRGEQKPADPETLASPAPTSQDIEAALVKAERMAIEGHAPTPVLARVLRIITVVRAIVPRLGNLGLDSQDAYTVVATATDYLPESVAGYLALPRDWADTRPVANGKSSLLLLVDQLDLLSLTISRMYDATNRMDAAALVAQGAFLDSKFGGRMRPARLDAPTQPSTNPLDL
;
A
#
# COMPACT_ATOMS: atom_id res chain seq x y z
N MET A 1 -25.94 -36.92 -0.95
CA MET A 1 -24.71 -37.06 -1.76
C MET A 1 -23.85 -35.82 -1.50
N GLY A 2 -22.73 -35.98 -0.79
CA GLY A 2 -21.95 -34.90 -0.19
C GLY A 2 -20.93 -34.24 -1.13
N ILE A 3 -20.65 -32.96 -0.89
CA ILE A 3 -19.79 -32.06 -1.70
C ILE A 3 -18.46 -31.67 -0.99
N PHE A 4 -17.98 -32.48 -0.03
CA PHE A 4 -16.76 -32.21 0.77
C PHE A 4 -15.56 -33.13 0.43
N GLY A 5 -15.30 -33.40 -0.85
CA GLY A 5 -14.30 -34.39 -1.28
C GLY A 5 -12.87 -33.89 -1.53
N TRP A 6 -12.60 -32.58 -1.51
CA TRP A 6 -11.30 -32.05 -1.99
C TRP A 6 -10.23 -31.84 -0.89
N LEU A 7 -10.54 -32.15 0.37
CA LEU A 7 -9.66 -31.88 1.53
C LEU A 7 -8.62 -32.98 1.84
N ARG A 8 -8.22 -33.82 0.87
CA ARG A 8 -7.17 -34.82 1.10
C ARG A 8 -6.12 -34.72 0.00
N GLY A 9 -5.04 -34.05 0.35
CA GLY A 9 -3.84 -33.97 -0.47
C GLY A 9 -3.20 -35.35 -0.65
N GLU A 10 -2.95 -35.69 -1.90
CA GLU A 10 -1.83 -36.56 -2.25
C GLU A 10 -0.69 -35.64 -2.68
N GLN A 11 0.28 -35.45 -1.78
CA GLN A 11 1.57 -34.85 -2.12
C GLN A 11 2.30 -35.83 -3.05
N LYS A 12 2.19 -35.60 -4.36
CA LYS A 12 3.16 -36.10 -5.33
C LYS A 12 4.51 -35.44 -4.99
N PRO A 13 5.62 -36.18 -4.84
CA PRO A 13 6.91 -35.59 -4.51
C PRO A 13 7.26 -34.56 -5.59
N ALA A 14 7.38 -33.30 -5.17
CA ALA A 14 7.73 -32.20 -6.05
C ALA A 14 9.20 -32.36 -6.47
N ASP A 15 9.44 -32.39 -7.78
CA ASP A 15 10.78 -32.22 -8.34
C ASP A 15 11.37 -30.89 -7.82
N PRO A 16 12.58 -30.89 -7.27
CA PRO A 16 13.20 -29.70 -6.66
C PRO A 16 13.68 -28.65 -7.68
N GLU A 17 13.24 -28.70 -8.95
CA GLU A 17 13.76 -27.86 -10.04
C GLU A 17 12.75 -26.87 -10.65
N THR A 18 11.61 -26.59 -10.00
CA THR A 18 10.82 -25.41 -10.40
C THR A 18 11.51 -24.15 -9.86
N LEU A 19 12.48 -23.65 -10.63
CA LEU A 19 13.13 -22.35 -10.44
C LEU A 19 12.07 -21.28 -10.17
N ALA A 20 11.96 -20.86 -8.91
CA ALA A 20 11.10 -19.74 -8.54
C ALA A 20 11.55 -18.52 -9.35
N SER A 21 10.66 -17.97 -10.18
CA SER A 21 10.92 -16.68 -10.84
C SER A 21 11.32 -15.66 -9.77
N PRO A 22 12.35 -14.82 -10.01
CA PRO A 22 12.74 -13.81 -9.04
C PRO A 22 11.55 -12.90 -8.72
N ALA A 23 11.42 -12.49 -7.45
CA ALA A 23 10.37 -11.58 -7.03
C ALA A 23 10.41 -10.28 -7.88
N PRO A 24 9.25 -9.75 -8.31
CA PRO A 24 9.22 -8.54 -9.15
C PRO A 24 9.94 -7.36 -8.50
N THR A 25 10.80 -6.68 -9.27
CA THR A 25 11.54 -5.51 -8.82
C THR A 25 10.68 -4.24 -8.91
N SER A 26 11.10 -3.14 -8.26
CA SER A 26 10.43 -1.84 -8.39
C SER A 26 10.36 -1.35 -9.84
N GLN A 27 11.33 -1.72 -10.69
CA GLN A 27 11.32 -1.39 -12.11
C GLN A 27 10.26 -2.19 -12.86
N ASP A 28 10.07 -3.47 -12.51
CA ASP A 28 9.03 -4.32 -13.10
C ASP A 28 7.64 -3.81 -12.74
N ILE A 29 7.45 -3.39 -11.48
CA ILE A 29 6.22 -2.76 -11.01
C ILE A 29 5.92 -1.50 -11.84
N GLU A 30 6.89 -0.58 -11.96
CA GLU A 30 6.68 0.66 -12.71
C GLU A 30 6.39 0.38 -14.20
N ALA A 31 7.09 -0.57 -14.81
CA ALA A 31 6.84 -0.99 -16.19
C ALA A 31 5.41 -1.56 -16.36
N ALA A 32 4.92 -2.32 -15.38
CA ALA A 32 3.57 -2.87 -15.39
C ALA A 32 2.51 -1.76 -15.25
N LEU A 33 2.73 -0.78 -14.38
CA LEU A 33 1.83 0.38 -14.23
C LEU A 33 1.74 1.20 -15.52
N VAL A 34 2.89 1.49 -16.15
CA VAL A 34 2.94 2.20 -17.44
C VAL A 34 2.22 1.39 -18.53
N LYS A 35 2.38 0.07 -18.55
CA LYS A 35 1.68 -0.82 -19.48
C LYS A 35 0.16 -0.77 -19.27
N ALA A 36 -0.31 -0.81 -18.02
CA ALA A 36 -1.73 -0.74 -17.69
C ALA A 36 -2.35 0.61 -18.09
N GLU A 37 -1.65 1.72 -17.82
CA GLU A 37 -2.07 3.07 -18.25
C GLU A 37 -2.20 3.16 -19.78
N ARG A 38 -1.14 2.74 -20.50
CA ARG A 38 -1.13 2.74 -21.95
C ARG A 38 -2.25 1.88 -22.53
N MET A 39 -2.46 0.68 -21.98
CA MET A 39 -3.54 -0.22 -22.39
C MET A 39 -4.91 0.43 -22.25
N ALA A 40 -5.18 1.11 -21.13
CA ALA A 40 -6.45 1.81 -20.93
C ALA A 40 -6.64 2.97 -21.92
N ILE A 41 -5.58 3.71 -22.23
CA ILE A 41 -5.62 4.84 -23.18
C ILE A 41 -5.80 4.34 -24.62
N GLU A 42 -4.95 3.42 -25.08
CA GLU A 42 -4.98 2.88 -26.45
C GLU A 42 -6.26 2.06 -26.71
N GLY A 43 -6.76 1.36 -25.68
CA GLY A 43 -8.02 0.65 -25.71
C GLY A 43 -9.26 1.56 -25.70
N HIS A 44 -9.08 2.88 -25.65
CA HIS A 44 -10.16 3.87 -25.54
C HIS A 44 -11.13 3.52 -24.39
N ALA A 45 -10.58 3.13 -23.24
CA ALA A 45 -11.39 2.77 -22.08
C ALA A 45 -12.30 3.94 -21.68
N PRO A 46 -13.56 3.68 -21.30
CA PRO A 46 -14.46 4.74 -20.85
C PRO A 46 -13.85 5.56 -19.71
N THR A 47 -14.19 6.85 -19.64
CA THR A 47 -13.66 7.77 -18.61
C THR A 47 -13.76 7.23 -17.18
N PRO A 48 -14.85 6.57 -16.74
CA PRO A 48 -14.93 5.99 -15.40
C PRO A 48 -13.90 4.90 -15.12
N VAL A 49 -13.48 4.14 -16.14
CA VAL A 49 -12.44 3.11 -16.06
C VAL A 49 -11.08 3.78 -15.99
N LEU A 50 -10.78 4.69 -16.93
CA LEU A 50 -9.49 5.37 -16.99
C LEU A 50 -9.18 6.12 -15.68
N ALA A 51 -10.15 6.85 -15.14
CA ALA A 51 -9.98 7.58 -13.87
C ALA A 51 -9.59 6.66 -12.70
N ARG A 52 -10.15 5.45 -12.65
CA ARG A 52 -9.85 4.47 -11.60
C ARG A 52 -8.49 3.81 -11.78
N VAL A 53 -8.15 3.46 -13.03
CA VAL A 53 -6.81 2.94 -13.36
C VAL A 53 -5.74 3.94 -12.93
N LEU A 54 -5.88 5.22 -13.30
CA LEU A 54 -4.94 6.26 -12.92
C LEU A 54 -4.86 6.44 -11.40
N ARG A 55 -6.00 6.43 -10.69
CA ARG A 55 -6.03 6.49 -9.23
C ARG A 55 -5.25 5.33 -8.59
N ILE A 56 -5.44 4.11 -9.08
CA ILE A 56 -4.72 2.93 -8.60
C ILE A 56 -3.22 3.12 -8.81
N ILE A 57 -2.81 3.50 -10.02
CA ILE A 57 -1.41 3.74 -10.37
C ILE A 57 -0.78 4.78 -9.44
N THR A 58 -1.46 5.90 -9.19
CA THR A 58 -0.96 6.94 -8.27
C THR A 58 -0.72 6.40 -6.87
N VAL A 59 -1.66 5.63 -6.32
CA VAL A 59 -1.53 5.08 -4.96
C VAL A 59 -0.43 4.02 -4.90
N VAL A 60 -0.35 3.12 -5.89
CA VAL A 60 0.73 2.12 -5.94
C VAL A 60 2.09 2.80 -6.00
N ARG A 61 2.30 3.79 -6.89
CA ARG A 61 3.56 4.55 -6.97
C ARG A 61 3.94 5.20 -5.63
N ALA A 62 2.96 5.63 -4.84
CA ALA A 62 3.20 6.20 -3.52
C ALA A 62 3.65 5.17 -2.47
N ILE A 63 3.27 3.89 -2.64
CA ILE A 63 3.63 2.80 -1.72
C ILE A 63 4.97 2.15 -2.11
N VAL A 64 5.27 2.00 -3.41
CA VAL A 64 6.45 1.25 -3.91
C VAL A 64 7.76 1.55 -3.17
N PRO A 65 8.15 2.83 -2.93
CA PRO A 65 9.40 3.14 -2.23
C PRO A 65 9.48 2.60 -0.80
N ARG A 66 8.33 2.30 -0.19
CA ARG A 66 8.21 1.84 1.20
C ARG A 66 8.05 0.33 1.32
N LEU A 67 7.90 -0.40 0.22
CA LEU A 67 7.74 -1.86 0.24
C LEU A 67 8.89 -2.57 0.97
N GLY A 68 10.12 -2.06 0.86
CA GLY A 68 11.27 -2.58 1.61
C GLY A 68 11.11 -2.49 3.12
N ASN A 69 10.37 -1.49 3.63
CA ASN A 69 10.12 -1.29 5.06
C ASN A 69 8.92 -2.11 5.57
N LEU A 70 8.01 -2.50 4.67
CA LEU A 70 6.86 -3.35 4.99
C LEU A 70 7.26 -4.82 5.17
N GLY A 71 8.50 -5.18 4.81
CA GLY A 71 8.95 -6.56 4.69
C GLY A 71 8.43 -7.15 3.38
N LEU A 72 9.36 -7.60 2.53
CA LEU A 72 9.02 -8.18 1.21
C LEU A 72 8.15 -9.44 1.33
N ASP A 73 8.18 -10.10 2.49
CA ASP A 73 7.37 -11.29 2.80
C ASP A 73 6.00 -10.95 3.39
N SER A 74 5.67 -9.66 3.56
CA SER A 74 4.36 -9.26 4.05
C SER A 74 3.29 -9.50 2.98
N GLN A 75 2.14 -10.00 3.42
CA GLN A 75 0.96 -10.17 2.56
C GLN A 75 0.55 -8.85 1.89
N ASP A 76 0.80 -7.73 2.56
CA ASP A 76 0.56 -6.40 2.04
C ASP A 76 1.52 -6.04 0.90
N ALA A 77 2.82 -6.27 1.06
CA ALA A 77 3.77 -6.04 -0.03
C ALA A 77 3.43 -6.89 -1.26
N TYR A 78 3.11 -8.17 -1.06
CA TYR A 78 2.66 -9.05 -2.13
C TYR A 78 1.43 -8.51 -2.86
N THR A 79 0.41 -8.05 -2.11
CA THR A 79 -0.83 -7.55 -2.70
C THR A 79 -0.59 -6.29 -3.54
N VAL A 80 0.29 -5.38 -3.13
CA VAL A 80 0.65 -4.18 -3.92
C VAL A 80 1.35 -4.56 -5.21
N VAL A 81 2.31 -5.49 -5.14
CA VAL A 81 3.04 -5.99 -6.30
C VAL A 81 2.07 -6.66 -7.28
N ALA A 82 1.28 -7.64 -6.81
CA ALA A 82 0.30 -8.36 -7.62
C ALA A 82 -0.76 -7.43 -8.22
N THR A 83 -1.16 -6.37 -7.51
CA THR A 83 -2.08 -5.36 -8.05
C THR A 83 -1.48 -4.67 -9.28
N ALA A 84 -0.19 -4.33 -9.24
CA ALA A 84 0.48 -3.66 -10.34
C ALA A 84 0.80 -4.61 -11.51
N THR A 85 1.28 -5.82 -11.21
CA THR A 85 1.79 -6.76 -12.21
C THR A 85 0.71 -7.60 -12.86
N ASP A 86 -0.35 -7.92 -12.11
CA ASP A 86 -1.33 -8.94 -12.51
C ASP A 86 -2.76 -8.39 -12.50
N TYR A 87 -3.27 -8.00 -11.32
CA TYR A 87 -4.71 -7.76 -11.16
C TYR A 87 -5.23 -6.57 -11.97
N LEU A 88 -4.54 -5.44 -11.93
CA LEU A 88 -4.93 -4.25 -12.69
C LEU A 88 -4.84 -4.49 -14.21
N PRO A 89 -3.69 -4.91 -14.79
CA PRO A 89 -3.60 -5.12 -16.22
C PRO A 89 -4.52 -6.22 -16.73
N GLU A 90 -4.72 -7.31 -15.98
CA GLU A 90 -5.63 -8.40 -16.37
C GLU A 90 -7.10 -7.94 -16.38
N SER A 91 -7.53 -7.19 -15.35
CA SER A 91 -8.91 -6.67 -15.29
C SER A 91 -9.22 -5.75 -16.48
N VAL A 92 -8.29 -4.85 -16.81
CA VAL A 92 -8.43 -3.93 -17.96
C VAL A 92 -8.41 -4.71 -19.28
N ALA A 93 -7.48 -5.66 -19.44
CA ALA A 93 -7.39 -6.48 -20.64
C ALA A 93 -8.66 -7.32 -20.87
N GLY A 94 -9.21 -7.92 -19.83
CA GLY A 94 -10.43 -8.73 -19.90
C GLY A 94 -11.64 -7.92 -20.36
N TYR A 95 -11.80 -6.68 -19.89
CA TYR A 95 -12.82 -5.78 -20.40
C TYR A 95 -12.55 -5.39 -21.86
N LEU A 96 -11.30 -5.00 -22.18
CA LEU A 96 -10.91 -4.51 -23.52
C LEU A 96 -11.00 -5.58 -24.62
N ALA A 97 -10.89 -6.86 -24.26
CA ALA A 97 -11.04 -7.98 -25.19
C ALA A 97 -12.46 -8.13 -25.77
N LEU A 98 -13.46 -7.52 -25.15
CA LEU A 98 -14.86 -7.57 -25.59
C LEU A 98 -15.19 -6.46 -26.60
N PRO A 99 -16.16 -6.67 -27.52
CA PRO A 99 -16.76 -5.57 -28.28
C PRO A 99 -17.40 -4.53 -27.34
N ARG A 100 -17.18 -3.22 -27.58
CA ARG A 100 -17.61 -2.14 -26.66
C ARG A 100 -19.12 -2.11 -26.45
N ASP A 101 -19.88 -2.15 -27.54
CA ASP A 101 -21.34 -2.16 -27.55
C ASP A 101 -21.92 -3.31 -26.73
N TRP A 102 -21.25 -4.47 -26.76
CA TRP A 102 -21.60 -5.63 -25.96
C TRP A 102 -21.21 -5.46 -24.49
N ALA A 103 -19.96 -5.07 -24.22
CA ALA A 103 -19.40 -4.96 -22.87
C ALA A 103 -20.11 -3.94 -21.99
N ASP A 104 -20.64 -2.87 -22.59
CA ASP A 104 -21.22 -1.75 -21.85
C ASP A 104 -22.70 -1.99 -21.52
N THR A 105 -23.41 -2.77 -22.34
CA THR A 105 -24.88 -2.88 -22.29
C THR A 105 -25.39 -4.25 -21.89
N ARG A 106 -24.67 -5.33 -22.19
CA ARG A 106 -25.18 -6.70 -22.00
C ARG A 106 -24.94 -7.16 -20.56
N PRO A 107 -25.97 -7.70 -19.88
CA PRO A 107 -25.79 -8.25 -18.55
C PRO A 107 -24.99 -9.56 -18.63
N VAL A 108 -24.00 -9.70 -17.75
CA VAL A 108 -23.08 -10.85 -17.71
C VAL A 108 -23.09 -11.58 -16.38
N ALA A 109 -23.18 -10.85 -15.26
CA ALA A 109 -23.31 -11.44 -13.93
C ALA A 109 -24.13 -10.53 -13.01
N ASN A 110 -25.08 -11.10 -12.28
CA ASN A 110 -25.94 -10.37 -11.34
C ASN A 110 -26.64 -9.14 -11.97
N GLY A 111 -26.96 -9.22 -13.28
CA GLY A 111 -27.57 -8.12 -14.03
C GLY A 111 -26.63 -6.96 -14.40
N LYS A 112 -25.35 -7.02 -13.99
CA LYS A 112 -24.34 -6.01 -14.34
C LYS A 112 -23.72 -6.31 -15.70
N SER A 113 -23.40 -5.26 -16.45
CA SER A 113 -22.57 -5.37 -17.66
C SER A 113 -21.09 -5.53 -17.31
N SER A 114 -20.27 -5.94 -18.28
CA SER A 114 -18.82 -6.09 -18.09
C SER A 114 -18.16 -4.78 -17.66
N LEU A 115 -18.66 -3.63 -18.14
CA LEU A 115 -18.23 -2.32 -17.68
C LEU A 115 -18.47 -2.12 -16.18
N LEU A 116 -19.68 -2.44 -15.71
CA LEU A 116 -20.03 -2.27 -14.29
C LEU A 116 -19.24 -3.23 -13.39
N LEU A 117 -19.01 -4.46 -13.85
CA LEU A 117 -18.14 -5.41 -13.13
C LEU A 117 -16.70 -4.90 -13.03
N LEU A 118 -16.14 -4.38 -14.13
CA LEU A 118 -14.79 -3.81 -14.09
C LEU A 118 -14.72 -2.63 -13.13
N VAL A 119 -15.72 -1.76 -13.14
CA VAL A 119 -15.79 -0.61 -12.22
C VAL A 119 -15.75 -1.09 -10.77
N ASP A 120 -16.55 -2.09 -10.40
CA ASP A 120 -16.55 -2.65 -9.04
C ASP A 120 -15.17 -3.25 -8.68
N GLN A 121 -14.56 -3.98 -9.60
CA GLN A 121 -13.23 -4.58 -9.41
C GLN A 121 -12.18 -3.48 -9.16
N LEU A 122 -12.13 -2.45 -10.00
CA LEU A 122 -11.19 -1.34 -9.84
C LEU A 122 -11.44 -0.54 -8.55
N ASP A 123 -12.69 -0.36 -8.14
CA ASP A 123 -13.02 0.29 -6.87
C ASP A 123 -12.55 -0.56 -5.67
N LEU A 124 -12.71 -1.88 -5.74
CA LEU A 124 -12.19 -2.80 -4.73
C LEU A 124 -10.65 -2.75 -4.64
N LEU A 125 -9.96 -2.77 -5.79
CA LEU A 125 -8.51 -2.63 -5.87
C LEU A 125 -8.08 -1.31 -5.24
N SER A 126 -8.70 -0.19 -5.64
CA SER A 126 -8.38 1.15 -5.14
C SER A 126 -8.58 1.27 -3.63
N LEU A 127 -9.68 0.76 -3.10
CA LEU A 127 -9.94 0.76 -1.66
C LEU A 127 -8.90 -0.05 -0.88
N THR A 128 -8.50 -1.20 -1.41
CA THR A 128 -7.55 -2.11 -0.76
C THR A 128 -6.18 -1.47 -0.63
N ILE A 129 -5.60 -1.00 -1.75
CA ILE A 129 -4.30 -0.33 -1.73
C ILE A 129 -4.32 0.99 -0.94
N SER A 130 -5.43 1.73 -0.94
CA SER A 130 -5.55 2.98 -0.17
C SER A 130 -5.48 2.71 1.33
N ARG A 131 -6.14 1.64 1.81
CA ARG A 131 -6.04 1.23 3.22
C ARG A 131 -4.61 0.90 3.63
N MET A 132 -3.86 0.25 2.74
CA MET A 132 -2.47 -0.13 2.98
C MET A 132 -1.55 1.10 3.00
N TYR A 133 -1.78 2.04 2.09
CA TYR A 133 -1.11 3.35 2.11
C TYR A 133 -1.35 4.08 3.44
N ASP A 134 -2.60 4.15 3.89
CA ASP A 134 -2.96 4.79 5.16
C ASP A 134 -2.33 4.07 6.37
N ALA A 135 -2.32 2.74 6.37
CA ALA A 135 -1.68 1.96 7.42
C ALA A 135 -0.17 2.23 7.49
N THR A 136 0.50 2.25 6.34
CA THR A 136 1.94 2.57 6.24
C THR A 136 2.23 3.98 6.76
N ASN A 137 1.47 4.99 6.33
CA ASN A 137 1.63 6.36 6.83
C ASN A 137 1.40 6.47 8.34
N ARG A 138 0.44 5.70 8.89
CA ARG A 138 0.16 5.70 10.33
C ARG A 138 1.32 5.10 11.13
N MET A 139 1.97 4.06 10.62
CA MET A 139 3.17 3.48 11.23
C MET A 139 4.32 4.48 11.25
N ASP A 140 4.57 5.14 10.12
CA ASP A 140 5.63 6.16 10.01
C ASP A 140 5.39 7.34 10.98
N ALA A 141 4.14 7.81 11.07
CA ALA A 141 3.75 8.86 12.00
C ALA A 141 3.96 8.44 13.47
N ALA A 142 3.62 7.19 13.82
CA ALA A 142 3.84 6.67 15.17
C ALA A 142 5.34 6.57 15.52
N ALA A 143 6.18 6.15 14.57
CA ALA A 143 7.62 6.11 14.75
C ALA A 143 8.20 7.51 15.02
N LEU A 144 7.74 8.53 14.30
CA LEU A 144 8.16 9.92 14.51
C LEU A 144 7.78 10.42 15.91
N VAL A 145 6.58 10.12 16.39
CA VAL A 145 6.13 10.47 17.75
C VAL A 145 7.01 9.79 18.81
N ALA A 146 7.30 8.50 18.65
CA ALA A 146 8.15 7.77 19.57
C ALA A 146 9.58 8.35 19.62
N GLN A 147 10.13 8.74 18.47
CA GLN A 147 11.44 9.40 18.40
C GLN A 147 11.42 10.74 19.14
N GLY A 148 10.37 11.54 18.97
CA GLY A 148 10.21 12.81 19.70
C GLY A 148 10.20 12.63 21.22
N ALA A 149 9.41 11.66 21.72
CA ALA A 149 9.37 11.33 23.14
C ALA A 149 10.73 10.85 23.68
N PHE A 150 11.45 10.05 22.89
CA PHE A 150 12.80 9.62 23.26
C PHE A 150 13.77 10.81 23.35
N LEU A 151 13.76 11.72 22.38
CA LEU A 151 14.62 12.91 22.40
C LEU A 151 14.33 13.81 23.62
N ASP A 152 13.06 14.03 23.94
CA ASP A 152 12.67 14.80 25.11
C ASP A 152 13.16 14.13 26.41
N SER A 153 13.02 12.81 26.53
CA SER A 153 13.54 12.07 27.70
C SER A 153 15.07 12.20 27.86
N LYS A 154 15.82 12.25 26.75
CA LYS A 154 17.29 12.26 26.75
C LYS A 154 17.88 13.67 26.93
N PHE A 155 17.16 14.70 26.48
CA PHE A 155 17.68 16.07 26.40
C PHE A 155 16.81 17.13 27.08
N GLY A 156 15.51 16.89 27.29
CA GLY A 156 14.57 17.82 27.90
C GLY A 156 14.91 18.21 29.35
N GLY A 157 15.66 17.37 30.07
CA GLY A 157 16.19 17.69 31.40
C GLY A 157 17.48 18.53 31.42
N ARG A 158 18.23 18.58 30.31
CA ARG A 158 19.54 19.28 30.23
C ARG A 158 19.45 20.75 29.87
N MET A 159 18.31 21.18 29.33
CA MET A 159 17.99 22.58 29.01
C MET A 159 17.10 23.21 30.09
N ARG A 160 17.35 22.90 31.37
CA ARG A 160 16.81 23.73 32.45
C ARG A 160 17.84 24.85 32.64
N PRO A 161 17.53 26.12 32.32
CA PRO A 161 18.46 27.21 32.60
C PRO A 161 18.79 27.11 34.09
N ALA A 162 20.09 26.98 34.39
CA ALA A 162 20.56 27.01 35.77
C ALA A 162 19.89 28.23 36.40
N ARG A 163 19.07 28.01 37.44
CA ARG A 163 18.70 29.13 38.30
C ARG A 163 20.05 29.67 38.78
N LEU A 164 20.41 30.86 38.33
CA LEU A 164 21.40 31.67 39.00
C LEU A 164 20.80 31.86 40.39
N ASP A 165 21.28 31.08 41.35
CA ASP A 165 20.96 31.30 42.76
C ASP A 165 21.27 32.77 43.04
N ALA A 166 20.23 33.50 43.46
CA ALA A 166 20.38 34.90 43.82
C ALA A 166 21.46 35.00 44.90
N PRO A 167 22.37 36.00 44.83
CA PRO A 167 23.48 36.09 45.76
C PRO A 167 22.96 36.12 47.20
N THR A 168 23.50 35.22 48.02
CA THR A 168 23.26 35.13 49.45
C THR A 168 23.43 36.52 50.06
N GLN A 169 22.36 37.10 50.59
CA GLN A 169 22.44 38.36 51.32
C GLN A 169 23.38 38.18 52.51
N PRO A 170 24.39 39.06 52.71
CA PRO A 170 25.25 38.99 53.87
C PRO A 170 24.42 39.28 55.12
N SER A 171 24.53 38.39 56.11
CA SER A 171 23.89 38.51 57.41
C SER A 171 24.27 39.82 58.08
N THR A 172 23.28 40.71 58.27
CA THR A 172 23.42 41.91 59.09
C THR A 172 23.04 41.56 60.53
N ASN A 173 23.89 40.78 61.23
CA ASN A 173 23.67 40.47 62.65
C ASN A 173 24.58 41.36 63.51
N PRO A 174 24.05 42.28 64.33
CA PRO A 174 24.85 43.28 65.05
C PRO A 174 25.47 42.77 66.37
N LEU A 175 25.88 41.50 66.46
CA LEU A 175 26.34 40.90 67.73
C LEU A 175 27.71 40.23 67.73
N ASP A 176 28.50 40.33 66.65
CA ASP A 176 29.92 39.97 66.70
C ASP A 176 30.76 41.24 67.00
N LEU A 177 31.06 41.43 68.29
CA LEU A 177 32.09 42.32 68.82
C LEU A 177 33.42 41.58 68.93
#